data_AF-A0AAV6TTT4-F1
#
_entry.id   AF-A0AAV6TTT4-F1
#
_cell.length_a   1.000
_cell.length_b   1.000
_cell.length_c   1.000
_cell.angle_alpha   90.00
_cell.angle_beta   90.00
_cell.angle_gamma   90.00
#
_symmetry.space_group_name_H-M   'P 1'
#
loop_
_entity.id
_entity.type
_entity.pdbx_description
1 polymer ?
#
loop_
_entity_poly.entity_id
_entity_poly.type
_entity_poly.pdbx_seq_one_letter_code
_entity_poly.pdbx_strand_id
1 'polypeptide(L)'
;MIEKLMNKCPANYALVRNASCLDPRLMAENAPKCTTRFKRVLSYLSQIKKVKDENCDSILLEYNAFLEDEVKKFSNEFKDFDPSKNRLDEFLGLHLSVQKYTKVWEVVKIVLLFSHGQASVERGFSVNKAIEVENLKENSYVSQRLVYDYAKKYTHLHDFEITNDMRKSVSSARLKYEHYLEEQRQLQKTTSAQNKRKLVLEEVEFLKRKKFCIEHELSELEKTAEELAERAEASKDISLFIKSNNLRKTMREKNDVVLNLQAKIDEEKKKL
;
A
#
# COMPACT_ATOMS: atom_id res chain seq x y z
N MET A 1 8.54 -0.98 28.85
CA MET A 1 8.63 -1.97 27.74
C MET A 1 7.30 -2.68 27.51
N ILE A 2 6.65 -3.18 28.57
CA ILE A 2 5.31 -3.78 28.54
C ILE A 2 4.25 -2.83 27.97
N GLU A 3 4.26 -1.55 28.36
CA GLU A 3 3.29 -0.56 27.86
C GLU A 3 3.41 -0.29 26.35
N LYS A 4 4.63 -0.25 25.80
CA LYS A 4 4.87 -0.14 24.34
C LYS A 4 4.46 -1.41 23.60
N LEU A 5 4.61 -2.58 24.23
CA LEU A 5 4.17 -3.87 23.68
C LEU A 5 2.63 -3.94 23.65
N MET A 6 1.98 -3.50 24.74
CA MET A 6 0.54 -3.39 24.85
C MET A 6 -0.03 -2.43 23.82
N ASN A 7 0.56 -1.23 23.64
CA ASN A 7 0.12 -0.25 22.64
C ASN A 7 0.17 -0.77 21.19
N LYS A 8 1.09 -1.70 20.90
CA LYS A 8 1.23 -2.35 19.58
C LYS A 8 0.49 -3.69 19.48
N CYS A 9 -0.15 -4.15 20.56
CA CYS A 9 -0.81 -5.44 20.59
C CYS A 9 -2.03 -5.44 19.63
N PRO A 10 -2.18 -6.45 18.76
CA PRO A 10 -3.36 -6.60 17.92
C PRO A 10 -4.68 -6.57 18.70
N ALA A 11 -4.66 -6.98 19.98
CA ALA A 11 -5.82 -6.94 20.87
C ALA A 11 -6.29 -5.52 21.24
N ASN A 12 -5.53 -4.47 20.94
CA ASN A 12 -6.01 -3.10 21.11
C ASN A 12 -6.96 -2.66 20.00
N TYR A 13 -6.84 -3.24 18.81
CA TYR A 13 -7.71 -2.88 17.69
C TYR A 13 -9.11 -3.45 17.91
N ALA A 14 -10.11 -2.57 17.88
CA ALA A 14 -11.50 -2.95 18.08
C ALA A 14 -11.97 -4.01 17.07
N LEU A 15 -11.52 -3.91 15.81
CA LEU A 15 -11.82 -4.91 14.78
C LEU A 15 -11.31 -6.31 15.16
N VAL A 16 -10.03 -6.42 15.56
CA VAL A 16 -9.39 -7.69 15.91
C VAL A 16 -10.06 -8.33 17.12
N ARG A 17 -10.41 -7.53 18.14
CA ARG A 17 -11.17 -8.03 19.29
C ARG A 17 -12.53 -8.57 18.90
N ASN A 18 -13.23 -7.90 17.99
CA ASN A 18 -14.55 -8.31 17.55
C ASN A 18 -14.49 -9.46 16.53
N ALA A 19 -13.38 -9.63 15.80
CA ALA A 19 -13.15 -10.76 14.87
C ALA A 19 -13.12 -12.13 15.56
N SER A 20 -12.94 -12.16 16.89
CA SER A 20 -13.13 -13.37 17.70
C SER A 20 -14.54 -13.98 17.60
N CYS A 21 -15.53 -13.29 17.02
CA CYS A 21 -16.80 -13.89 16.64
C CYS A 21 -16.66 -15.03 15.62
N LEU A 22 -15.52 -15.12 14.92
CA LEU A 22 -15.21 -16.19 13.97
C LEU A 22 -14.55 -17.41 14.60
N ASP A 23 -14.29 -17.41 15.91
CA ASP A 23 -13.73 -18.56 16.63
C ASP A 23 -14.82 -19.63 16.82
N PRO A 24 -14.65 -20.85 16.26
CA PRO A 24 -15.63 -21.93 16.35
C PRO A 24 -16.03 -22.26 17.79
N ARG A 25 -15.07 -22.20 18.73
CA ARG A 25 -15.32 -22.50 20.14
C ARG A 25 -16.27 -21.48 20.76
N LEU A 26 -16.03 -20.20 20.48
CA LEU A 26 -16.88 -19.10 20.98
C LEU A 26 -18.25 -19.09 20.33
N MET A 27 -18.36 -19.50 19.06
CA MET A 27 -19.66 -19.66 18.40
C MET A 27 -20.52 -20.72 19.09
N ALA A 28 -19.94 -21.85 19.49
CA ALA A 28 -20.66 -22.93 20.15
C ALA A 28 -20.99 -22.63 21.63
N GLU A 29 -20.14 -21.88 22.33
CA GLU A 29 -20.33 -21.57 23.75
C GLU A 29 -21.24 -20.35 23.97
N ASN A 30 -21.12 -19.31 23.14
CA ASN A 30 -21.73 -18.00 23.37
C ASN A 30 -22.21 -17.30 22.08
N ALA A 31 -23.16 -17.92 21.38
CA ALA A 31 -23.81 -17.37 20.18
C ALA A 31 -24.24 -15.88 20.28
N PRO A 32 -24.96 -15.40 21.32
CA PRO A 32 -25.42 -13.99 21.36
C PRO A 32 -24.26 -12.99 21.47
N LYS A 33 -23.16 -13.39 22.12
CA LYS A 33 -21.94 -12.57 22.22
C LYS A 33 -21.24 -12.48 20.87
N CYS A 34 -21.22 -13.58 20.10
CA CYS A 34 -20.70 -13.61 18.74
C CYS A 34 -21.51 -12.72 17.80
N THR A 35 -22.85 -12.76 17.85
CA THR A 35 -23.72 -11.85 17.09
C THR A 35 -23.41 -10.38 17.37
N THR A 36 -23.28 -10.01 18.65
CA THR A 36 -22.97 -8.63 19.05
C THR A 36 -21.61 -8.18 18.52
N ARG A 37 -20.61 -9.06 18.56
CA ARG A 37 -19.27 -8.81 18.02
C ARG A 37 -19.27 -8.72 16.50
N PHE A 38 -19.99 -9.60 15.82
CA PHE A 38 -20.11 -9.60 14.36
C PHE A 38 -20.82 -8.34 13.86
N LYS A 39 -21.86 -7.85 14.56
CA LYS A 39 -22.49 -6.55 14.28
C LYS A 39 -21.47 -5.42 14.30
N ARG A 40 -20.57 -5.39 15.29
CA ARG A 40 -19.50 -4.38 15.37
C ARG A 40 -18.48 -4.50 14.23
N VAL A 41 -18.18 -5.72 13.77
CA VAL A 41 -17.35 -5.95 12.59
C VAL A 41 -18.04 -5.38 11.35
N LEU A 42 -19.31 -5.68 11.12
CA LEU A 42 -20.08 -5.16 10.00
C LEU A 42 -20.13 -3.63 9.99
N SER A 43 -20.40 -2.98 11.13
CA SER A 43 -20.39 -1.52 11.23
C SER A 43 -19.03 -0.92 10.83
N TYR A 44 -17.93 -1.55 11.22
CA TYR A 44 -16.59 -1.12 10.82
C TYR A 44 -16.34 -1.29 9.32
N LEU A 45 -16.79 -2.40 8.73
CA LEU A 45 -16.65 -2.66 7.29
C LEU A 45 -17.51 -1.73 6.43
N SER A 46 -18.68 -1.34 6.94
CA SER A 46 -19.56 -0.34 6.34
C SER A 46 -18.90 1.05 6.33
N GLN A 47 -18.29 1.48 7.45
CA GLN A 47 -17.55 2.74 7.53
C GLN A 47 -16.41 2.85 6.50
N ILE A 48 -15.73 1.73 6.21
CA ILE A 48 -14.64 1.66 5.23
C ILE A 48 -15.18 1.44 3.80
N LYS A 49 -16.51 1.43 3.62
CA LYS A 49 -17.20 1.20 2.34
C LYS A 49 -16.85 -0.13 1.68
N LYS A 50 -16.48 -1.14 2.48
CA LYS A 50 -16.21 -2.52 2.02
C LYS A 50 -17.47 -3.36 1.95
N VAL A 51 -18.48 -3.01 2.75
CA VAL A 51 -19.83 -3.60 2.73
C VAL A 51 -20.82 -2.45 2.59
N LYS A 52 -21.87 -2.62 1.77
CA LYS A 52 -22.96 -1.63 1.66
C LYS A 52 -23.87 -1.70 2.89
N ASP A 53 -24.28 -0.56 3.39
CA ASP A 53 -25.15 -0.45 4.58
C ASP A 53 -26.46 -1.24 4.42
N GLU A 54 -27.03 -1.21 3.20
CA GLU A 54 -28.25 -1.94 2.82
C GLU A 54 -28.14 -3.46 3.01
N ASN A 55 -26.92 -4.01 2.92
CA ASN A 55 -26.69 -5.45 3.02
C ASN A 55 -26.37 -5.88 4.46
N CYS A 56 -26.09 -4.95 5.38
CA CYS A 56 -25.65 -5.30 6.74
C CYS A 56 -26.69 -6.10 7.52
N ASP A 57 -27.96 -5.73 7.44
CA ASP A 57 -29.03 -6.43 8.16
C ASP A 57 -29.28 -7.82 7.58
N SER A 58 -29.21 -7.95 6.25
CA SER A 58 -29.32 -9.25 5.56
C SER A 58 -28.20 -10.20 5.97
N ILE A 59 -26.96 -9.70 6.04
CA ILE A 59 -25.79 -10.49 6.46
C ILE A 59 -25.90 -10.91 7.92
N LEU A 60 -26.41 -10.02 8.79
CA LEU A 60 -26.58 -10.31 10.21
C LEU A 60 -27.66 -11.37 10.45
N LEU A 61 -28.76 -11.35 9.68
CA LEU A 61 -29.79 -12.39 9.71
C LEU A 61 -29.23 -13.74 9.27
N GLU A 62 -28.46 -13.79 8.17
CA GLU A 62 -27.81 -15.02 7.70
C GLU A 62 -26.81 -15.56 8.74
N TYR A 63 -26.06 -14.69 9.42
CA TYR A 63 -25.12 -15.09 10.46
C TYR A 63 -25.82 -15.68 11.70
N ASN A 64 -26.96 -15.11 12.10
CA ASN A 64 -27.75 -15.68 13.20
C ASN A 64 -28.33 -17.04 12.82
N ALA A 65 -28.84 -17.18 11.59
CA ALA A 65 -29.32 -18.47 11.09
C ALA A 65 -28.19 -19.52 11.05
N PHE A 66 -26.97 -19.12 10.69
CA PHE A 66 -25.80 -20.00 10.73
C PHE A 66 -25.47 -20.47 12.16
N LEU A 67 -25.48 -19.55 13.14
CA LEU A 67 -25.25 -19.89 14.55
C LEU A 67 -26.32 -20.81 15.12
N GLU A 68 -27.57 -20.67 14.66
CA GLU A 68 -28.70 -21.45 15.16
C GLU A 68 -28.83 -22.81 14.48
N ASP A 69 -28.61 -22.88 13.16
CA ASP A 69 -28.85 -24.09 12.39
C ASP A 69 -27.59 -24.98 12.28
N GLU A 70 -26.44 -24.40 11.92
CA GLU A 70 -25.22 -25.18 11.66
C GLU A 70 -24.41 -25.38 12.95
N VAL A 71 -24.17 -24.31 13.71
CA VAL A 71 -23.30 -24.39 14.89
C VAL A 71 -23.95 -25.22 16.01
N LYS A 72 -25.28 -25.14 16.19
CA LYS A 72 -25.96 -26.02 17.16
C LYS A 72 -25.96 -27.48 16.70
N LYS A 73 -26.16 -27.73 15.40
CA LYS A 73 -26.18 -29.08 14.82
C LYS A 73 -24.82 -29.78 14.90
N PHE A 74 -23.74 -29.03 14.66
CA PHE A 74 -22.36 -29.53 14.73
C PHE A 74 -21.64 -29.07 16.00
N SER A 75 -22.36 -28.86 17.10
CA SER A 75 -21.80 -28.24 18.32
C SER A 75 -20.56 -28.94 18.88
N ASN A 76 -20.44 -30.26 18.69
CA ASN A 76 -19.28 -31.02 19.17
C ASN A 76 -18.03 -30.70 18.33
N GLU A 77 -18.15 -30.63 17.00
CA GLU A 77 -17.05 -30.30 16.09
C GLU A 77 -16.52 -28.87 16.31
N PHE A 78 -17.43 -27.92 16.59
CA PHE A 78 -17.08 -26.54 16.89
C PHE A 78 -16.37 -26.38 18.25
N LYS A 79 -16.74 -27.19 19.26
CA LYS A 79 -16.09 -27.18 20.59
C LYS A 79 -14.71 -27.84 20.56
N ASP A 80 -14.58 -28.93 19.82
CA ASP A 80 -13.35 -29.72 19.70
C ASP A 80 -12.36 -29.13 18.68
N PHE A 81 -12.71 -28.03 18.01
CA PHE A 81 -11.84 -27.36 17.05
C PHE A 81 -10.51 -26.99 17.69
N ASP A 82 -9.39 -27.48 17.13
CA ASP A 82 -8.04 -27.19 17.61
C ASP A 82 -7.28 -26.30 16.59
N PRO A 83 -7.02 -25.02 16.91
CA PRO A 83 -6.28 -24.11 16.03
C PRO A 83 -4.86 -24.57 15.70
N SER A 84 -4.26 -25.47 16.49
CA SER A 84 -2.92 -26.01 16.22
C SER A 84 -2.92 -27.16 15.21
N LYS A 85 -4.05 -27.84 15.02
CA LYS A 85 -4.16 -29.00 14.12
C LYS A 85 -4.94 -28.69 12.85
N ASN A 86 -5.94 -27.82 12.96
CA ASN A 86 -6.90 -27.55 11.88
C ASN A 86 -6.86 -26.09 11.46
N ARG A 87 -6.95 -25.88 10.15
CA ARG A 87 -7.03 -24.55 9.55
C ARG A 87 -8.44 -23.97 9.66
N LEU A 88 -8.53 -22.75 10.18
CA LEU A 88 -9.82 -22.09 10.41
C LEU A 88 -10.58 -21.79 9.11
N ASP A 89 -9.88 -21.42 8.04
CA ASP A 89 -10.45 -21.10 6.74
C ASP A 89 -11.03 -22.33 6.03
N GLU A 90 -10.34 -23.47 6.12
CA GLU A 90 -10.85 -24.75 5.60
C GLU A 90 -12.06 -25.23 6.39
N PHE A 91 -12.00 -25.17 7.73
CA PHE A 91 -13.11 -25.57 8.61
C PHE A 91 -14.35 -24.71 8.38
N LEU A 92 -14.23 -23.38 8.46
CA LEU A 92 -15.35 -22.47 8.21
C LEU A 92 -15.85 -22.57 6.77
N GLY A 93 -14.95 -22.81 5.80
CA GLY A 93 -15.31 -23.02 4.40
C GLY A 93 -16.25 -24.21 4.21
N LEU A 94 -16.07 -25.31 4.94
CA LEU A 94 -16.97 -26.48 4.85
C LEU A 94 -18.41 -26.16 5.27
N HIS A 95 -18.59 -25.34 6.31
CA HIS A 95 -19.92 -25.00 6.84
C HIS A 95 -20.55 -23.75 6.19
N LEU A 96 -19.75 -22.76 5.78
CA LEU A 96 -20.23 -21.49 5.21
C LEU A 96 -20.26 -21.48 3.68
N SER A 97 -19.54 -22.38 2.99
CA SER A 97 -19.57 -22.47 1.51
C SER A 97 -20.85 -23.11 0.96
N VAL A 98 -21.74 -23.59 1.83
CA VAL A 98 -23.09 -24.04 1.45
C VAL A 98 -23.85 -22.82 0.90
N GLN A 99 -24.59 -22.97 -0.22
CA GLN A 99 -25.26 -21.86 -0.93
C GLN A 99 -26.13 -20.96 -0.03
N LYS A 100 -26.52 -21.44 1.15
CA LYS A 100 -27.33 -20.75 2.15
C LYS A 100 -26.65 -19.54 2.82
N TYR A 101 -25.32 -19.51 2.97
CA TYR A 101 -24.62 -18.48 3.77
C TYR A 101 -23.57 -17.69 2.98
N THR A 102 -23.81 -17.51 1.68
CA THR A 102 -22.85 -16.89 0.75
C THR A 102 -22.46 -15.46 1.15
N LYS A 103 -23.38 -14.63 1.65
CA LYS A 103 -23.04 -13.25 2.01
C LYS A 103 -22.19 -13.16 3.26
N VAL A 104 -22.45 -14.03 4.24
CA VAL A 104 -21.61 -14.18 5.44
C VAL A 104 -20.21 -14.64 5.03
N TRP A 105 -20.10 -15.61 4.12
CA TRP A 105 -18.82 -16.11 3.65
C TRP A 105 -17.96 -15.03 2.98
N GLU A 106 -18.55 -14.14 2.18
CA GLU A 106 -17.82 -13.01 1.60
C GLU A 106 -17.25 -12.08 2.68
N VAL A 107 -18.01 -11.79 3.74
CA VAL A 107 -17.51 -10.99 4.87
C VAL A 107 -16.39 -11.73 5.62
N VAL A 108 -16.55 -13.04 5.83
CA VAL A 108 -15.53 -13.87 6.48
C VAL A 108 -14.24 -13.91 5.68
N LYS A 109 -14.30 -14.03 4.34
CA LYS A 109 -13.12 -13.91 3.48
C LYS A 109 -12.40 -12.58 3.70
N ILE A 110 -13.14 -11.47 3.70
CA ILE A 110 -12.55 -10.15 3.93
C ILE A 110 -11.86 -10.10 5.30
N VAL A 111 -12.49 -10.64 6.36
CA VAL A 111 -11.91 -10.67 7.71
C VAL A 111 -10.68 -11.57 7.81
N LEU A 112 -10.70 -12.74 7.16
CA LEU A 112 -9.54 -13.65 7.12
C LEU A 112 -8.38 -13.05 6.31
N LEU A 113 -8.68 -12.28 5.26
CA LEU A 113 -7.70 -11.55 4.44
C LEU A 113 -7.17 -10.28 5.11
N PHE A 114 -7.91 -9.68 6.05
CA PHE A 114 -7.40 -8.56 6.85
C PHE A 114 -6.25 -8.97 7.76
N SER A 115 -6.13 -10.27 8.06
CA SER A 115 -5.02 -10.74 8.87
C SER A 115 -3.74 -10.77 8.03
N HIS A 116 -2.85 -9.82 8.31
CA HIS A 116 -1.41 -10.08 8.37
C HIS A 116 -1.07 -11.09 9.51
N GLY A 117 -1.96 -12.05 9.80
CA GLY A 117 -2.02 -12.82 11.05
C GLY A 117 -1.30 -14.16 11.04
N GLN A 118 -0.44 -14.40 10.05
CA GLN A 118 0.57 -15.48 10.05
C GLN A 118 1.98 -14.93 9.76
N ALA A 119 2.13 -13.60 9.72
CA ALA A 119 3.41 -12.97 9.52
C ALA A 119 4.00 -12.57 10.88
N SER A 120 5.18 -13.11 11.19
CA SER A 120 5.94 -12.64 12.35
C SER A 120 6.32 -11.18 12.11
N VAL A 121 6.01 -10.29 13.06
CA VAL A 121 6.22 -8.85 12.91
C VAL A 121 7.64 -8.50 13.35
N GLU A 122 8.61 -8.61 12.45
CA GLU A 122 9.90 -7.95 12.64
C GLU A 122 9.87 -6.55 12.01
N ARG A 123 10.03 -5.52 12.84
CA ARG A 123 10.17 -4.10 12.44
C ARG A 123 9.01 -3.45 11.67
N GLY A 124 7.79 -3.97 11.76
CA GLY A 124 6.59 -3.30 11.24
C GLY A 124 6.25 -3.59 9.77
N PHE A 125 6.92 -4.57 9.17
CA PHE A 125 6.47 -5.20 7.93
C PHE A 125 5.98 -6.61 8.25
N SER A 126 4.94 -7.06 7.55
CA SER A 126 4.50 -8.45 7.63
C SER A 126 5.46 -9.31 6.80
N VAL A 127 6.27 -10.14 7.45
CA VAL A 127 7.10 -11.14 6.76
C VAL A 127 6.40 -12.50 6.86
N ASN A 128 5.88 -12.99 5.74
CA ASN A 128 5.32 -14.35 5.67
C ASN A 128 6.50 -15.32 5.56
N LYS A 129 6.77 -16.09 6.62
CA LYS A 129 7.91 -17.01 6.70
C LYS A 129 7.89 -18.12 5.64
N ALA A 130 6.69 -18.45 5.13
CA ALA A 130 6.54 -19.38 4.00
C ALA A 130 6.95 -18.76 2.64
N ILE A 131 6.92 -17.43 2.52
CA ILE A 131 7.39 -16.67 1.35
C ILE A 131 8.89 -16.33 1.48
N GLU A 132 9.42 -16.31 2.70
CA GLU A 132 10.81 -15.96 3.01
C GLU A 132 11.82 -16.99 2.47
N VAL A 133 11.42 -18.24 2.23
CA VAL A 133 12.32 -19.29 1.74
C VAL A 133 12.74 -19.05 0.29
N GLU A 134 11.93 -18.35 -0.50
CA GLU A 134 12.17 -18.12 -1.92
C GLU A 134 11.91 -16.64 -2.25
N ASN A 135 12.96 -15.80 -2.15
CA ASN A 135 12.99 -14.46 -2.77
C ASN A 135 13.03 -14.56 -4.30
N LEU A 136 12.08 -15.31 -4.86
CA LEU A 136 11.88 -15.53 -6.26
C LEU A 136 11.13 -14.35 -6.85
N LYS A 137 11.49 -13.98 -8.08
CA LYS A 137 10.75 -12.97 -8.84
C LYS A 137 9.42 -13.58 -9.32
N GLU A 138 8.45 -12.74 -9.62
CA GLU A 138 7.14 -13.13 -10.17
C GLU A 138 7.28 -14.15 -11.32
N ASN A 139 8.20 -13.91 -12.26
CA ASN A 139 8.47 -14.82 -13.37
C ASN A 139 8.83 -16.25 -12.92
N SER A 140 9.54 -16.39 -11.81
CA SER A 140 9.92 -17.70 -11.27
C SER A 140 8.70 -18.43 -10.71
N TYR A 141 7.79 -17.72 -10.04
CA TYR A 141 6.53 -18.28 -9.55
C TYR A 141 5.61 -18.72 -10.70
N VAL A 142 5.47 -17.89 -11.74
CA VAL A 142 4.73 -18.25 -12.97
C VAL A 142 5.35 -19.51 -13.59
N SER A 143 6.68 -19.57 -13.69
CA SER A 143 7.38 -20.73 -14.25
C SER A 143 7.14 -22.01 -13.44
N GLN A 144 7.26 -21.94 -12.11
CA GLN A 144 6.99 -23.07 -11.23
C GLN A 144 5.53 -23.53 -11.36
N ARG A 145 4.59 -22.59 -11.45
CA ARG A 145 3.16 -22.90 -11.59
C ARG A 145 2.86 -23.60 -12.91
N LEU A 146 3.45 -23.14 -14.01
CA LEU A 146 3.34 -23.80 -15.31
C LEU A 146 3.85 -25.25 -15.26
N VAL A 147 4.99 -25.47 -14.61
CA VAL A 147 5.54 -26.82 -14.42
C VAL A 147 4.60 -27.68 -13.57
N TYR A 148 4.08 -27.15 -12.47
CA TYR A 148 3.13 -27.85 -11.60
C TYR A 148 1.82 -28.20 -12.34
N ASP A 149 1.24 -27.25 -13.07
CA ASP A 149 -0.01 -27.46 -13.81
C ASP A 149 0.18 -28.48 -14.95
N TYR A 150 1.36 -28.50 -15.58
CA TYR A 150 1.71 -29.52 -16.56
C TYR A 150 1.91 -30.90 -15.91
N ALA A 151 2.63 -30.97 -14.79
CA ALA A 151 2.86 -32.20 -14.05
C ALA A 151 1.55 -32.80 -13.51
N LYS A 152 0.62 -31.97 -13.05
CA LYS A 152 -0.68 -32.40 -12.51
C LYS A 152 -1.58 -33.11 -13.54
N LYS A 153 -1.37 -32.90 -14.84
CA LYS A 153 -2.11 -33.60 -15.89
C LYS A 153 -1.80 -35.10 -15.94
N TYR A 154 -0.64 -35.50 -15.41
CA TYR A 154 -0.17 -36.88 -15.41
C TYR A 154 -0.26 -37.44 -13.99
N THR A 155 -0.85 -38.63 -13.85
CA THR A 155 -0.96 -39.34 -12.57
C THR A 155 0.30 -40.13 -12.21
N HIS A 156 1.06 -40.57 -13.21
CA HIS A 156 2.29 -41.35 -13.01
C HIS A 156 3.49 -40.67 -13.70
N LEU A 157 4.66 -40.75 -13.05
CA LEU A 157 5.92 -40.17 -13.54
C LEU A 157 6.39 -40.77 -14.88
N HIS A 158 6.01 -42.01 -15.17
CA HIS A 158 6.41 -42.71 -16.40
C HIS A 158 5.61 -42.31 -17.64
N ASP A 159 4.49 -41.62 -17.46
CA ASP A 159 3.67 -41.09 -18.57
C ASP A 159 4.26 -39.79 -19.15
N PHE A 160 5.33 -39.27 -18.54
CA PHE A 160 5.96 -38.02 -18.93
C PHE A 160 6.96 -38.23 -20.07
N GLU A 161 6.51 -38.00 -21.30
CA GLU A 161 7.38 -38.08 -22.47
C GLU A 161 8.33 -36.87 -22.57
N ILE A 162 9.63 -37.10 -22.36
CA ILE A 162 10.64 -36.04 -22.51
C ILE A 162 10.93 -35.82 -24.00
N THR A 163 10.36 -34.77 -24.58
CA THR A 163 10.57 -34.39 -25.98
C THR A 163 12.00 -33.89 -26.25
N ASN A 164 12.50 -34.09 -27.47
CA ASN A 164 13.80 -33.57 -27.90
C ASN A 164 13.93 -32.04 -27.76
N ASP A 165 12.84 -31.28 -27.92
CA ASP A 165 12.86 -29.83 -27.75
C ASP A 165 13.06 -29.39 -26.30
N MET A 166 12.57 -30.17 -25.33
CA MET A 166 12.87 -29.94 -23.91
C MET A 166 14.36 -30.10 -23.65
N ARG A 167 15.00 -31.12 -24.24
CA ARG A 167 16.45 -31.34 -24.12
C ARG A 167 17.26 -30.18 -24.71
N LYS A 168 16.86 -29.68 -25.89
CA LYS A 168 17.47 -28.48 -26.50
C LYS A 168 17.27 -27.23 -25.64
N SER A 169 16.08 -27.06 -25.06
CA SER A 169 15.78 -25.93 -24.18
C SER A 169 16.64 -25.95 -22.91
N VAL A 170 16.82 -27.10 -22.27
CA VAL A 170 17.70 -27.27 -21.10
C VAL A 170 19.16 -26.98 -21.46
N SER A 171 19.63 -27.48 -22.60
CA SER A 171 21.00 -27.22 -23.07
C SER A 171 21.28 -25.73 -23.29
N SER A 172 20.28 -24.96 -23.75
CA SER A 172 20.38 -23.50 -23.93
C SER A 172 20.01 -22.67 -22.70
N ALA A 173 19.56 -23.29 -21.60
CA ALA A 173 19.03 -22.57 -20.43
C ALA A 173 20.09 -21.68 -19.77
N ARG A 174 21.34 -22.17 -19.68
CA ARG A 174 22.45 -21.38 -19.13
C ARG A 174 22.73 -20.12 -19.95
N LEU A 175 22.79 -20.25 -21.27
CA LEU A 175 23.02 -19.12 -22.18
C LEU A 175 21.90 -18.08 -22.07
N LYS A 176 20.64 -18.53 -22.00
CA LYS A 176 19.48 -17.65 -21.78
C LYS A 176 19.57 -16.90 -20.44
N TYR A 177 20.02 -17.59 -19.39
CA TYR A 177 20.21 -16.98 -18.07
C TYR A 177 21.33 -15.93 -18.08
N GLU A 178 22.46 -16.21 -18.73
CA GLU A 178 23.55 -15.26 -18.88
C GLU A 178 23.10 -14.01 -19.65
N HIS A 179 22.37 -14.17 -20.76
CA HIS A 179 21.77 -13.06 -21.51
C HIS A 179 20.81 -12.23 -20.65
N TYR A 180 19.93 -12.90 -19.88
CA TYR A 180 19.02 -12.22 -18.95
C TYR A 180 19.77 -11.39 -17.91
N LEU A 181 20.87 -11.91 -17.34
CA LEU A 181 21.68 -11.15 -16.39
C LEU A 181 22.32 -9.91 -17.01
N GLU A 182 22.77 -9.99 -18.27
CA GLU A 182 23.30 -8.84 -19.00
C GLU A 182 22.23 -7.78 -19.26
N GLU A 183 21.05 -8.19 -19.72
CA GLU A 183 19.90 -7.29 -19.90
C GLU A 183 19.52 -6.59 -18.59
N GLN A 184 19.46 -7.33 -17.47
CA GLN A 184 19.17 -6.75 -16.17
C GLN A 184 20.23 -5.73 -15.73
N ARG A 185 21.52 -6.00 -15.99
CA ARG A 185 22.59 -5.04 -15.72
C ARG A 185 22.48 -3.79 -16.58
N GLN A 186 22.15 -3.93 -17.86
CA GLN A 186 21.94 -2.79 -18.76
C GLN A 186 20.73 -1.96 -18.32
N LEU A 187 19.62 -2.61 -17.99
CA LEU A 187 18.41 -1.94 -17.50
C LEU A 187 18.67 -1.18 -16.19
N GLN A 188 19.42 -1.76 -15.24
CA GLN A 188 19.79 -1.05 -14.02
C GLN A 188 20.64 0.18 -14.30
N LYS A 189 21.59 0.10 -15.25
CA LYS A 189 22.41 1.24 -15.66
C LYS A 189 21.55 2.34 -16.29
N THR A 190 20.64 2.00 -17.19
CA THR A 190 19.76 2.98 -17.86
C THR A 190 18.77 3.59 -16.87
N THR A 191 18.15 2.79 -15.99
CA THR A 191 17.24 3.30 -14.95
C THR A 191 17.98 4.20 -13.96
N SER A 192 19.19 3.85 -13.53
CA SER A 192 20.00 4.70 -12.65
C SER A 192 20.36 6.04 -13.32
N ALA A 193 20.76 6.01 -14.59
CA ALA A 193 21.03 7.22 -15.36
C ALA A 193 19.77 8.08 -15.57
N GLN A 194 18.63 7.45 -15.91
CA GLN A 194 17.35 8.14 -16.04
C GLN A 194 16.87 8.74 -14.72
N ASN A 195 17.03 8.04 -13.59
CA ASN A 195 16.68 8.55 -12.27
C ASN A 195 17.54 9.75 -11.89
N LYS A 196 18.86 9.69 -12.13
CA LYS A 196 19.75 10.85 -11.93
C LYS A 196 19.31 12.03 -12.78
N ARG A 197 19.01 11.81 -14.06
CA ARG A 197 18.50 12.84 -14.97
C ARG A 197 17.18 13.44 -14.48
N LYS A 198 16.26 12.61 -14.00
CA LYS A 198 14.97 13.03 -13.48
C LYS A 198 15.12 13.91 -12.25
N LEU A 199 15.99 13.55 -11.31
CA LEU A 199 16.28 14.35 -10.12
C LEU A 199 16.83 15.74 -10.48
N VAL A 200 17.78 15.81 -11.43
CA VAL A 200 18.32 17.10 -11.89
C VAL A 200 17.24 17.94 -12.57
N LEU A 201 16.34 17.33 -13.36
CA LEU A 201 15.22 18.04 -13.98
C LEU A 201 14.23 18.59 -12.94
N GLU A 202 13.87 17.78 -11.94
CA GLU A 202 12.99 18.21 -10.84
C GLU A 202 13.61 19.37 -10.04
N GLU A 203 14.92 19.33 -9.78
CA GLU A 203 15.65 20.41 -9.12
C GLU A 203 15.66 21.70 -9.96
N VAL A 204 15.91 21.59 -11.27
CA VAL A 204 15.86 22.74 -12.19
C VAL A 204 14.45 23.34 -12.25
N GLU A 205 13.40 22.52 -12.28
CA GLU A 205 12.01 23.01 -12.24
C GLU A 205 11.68 23.71 -10.92
N PHE A 206 12.13 23.17 -9.79
CA PHE A 206 11.95 23.80 -8.49
C PHE A 206 12.63 25.17 -8.42
N LEU A 207 13.89 25.27 -8.90
CA LEU A 207 14.62 26.53 -8.95
C LEU A 207 13.95 27.55 -9.88
N LYS A 208 13.44 27.11 -11.04
CA LYS A 208 12.68 27.98 -11.95
C LYS A 208 11.40 28.53 -11.31
N ARG A 209 10.63 27.70 -10.61
CA ARG A 209 9.42 28.14 -9.88
C ARG A 209 9.78 29.15 -8.79
N LYS A 210 10.83 28.87 -8.02
CA LYS A 210 11.30 29.79 -6.97
C LYS A 210 11.73 31.13 -7.55
N LYS A 211 12.46 31.12 -8.68
CA LYS A 211 12.84 32.33 -9.41
C LYS A 211 11.61 33.11 -9.86
N PHE A 212 10.65 32.45 -10.50
CA PHE A 212 9.42 33.08 -10.99
C PHE A 212 8.63 33.77 -9.87
N CYS A 213 8.48 33.14 -8.69
CA CYS A 213 7.79 33.77 -7.56
C CYS A 213 8.47 35.05 -7.10
N ILE A 214 9.81 35.06 -7.00
CA ILE A 214 10.56 36.24 -6.58
C ILE A 214 10.49 37.35 -7.64
N GLU A 215 10.54 36.99 -8.93
CA GLU A 215 10.36 37.96 -10.03
C GLU A 215 8.97 38.60 -10.01
N HIS A 216 7.92 37.82 -9.70
CA HIS A 216 6.57 38.34 -9.53
C HIS A 216 6.49 39.32 -8.35
N GLU A 217 7.01 38.93 -7.18
CA GLU A 217 7.08 39.81 -6.00
C GLU A 217 7.88 41.10 -6.27
N LEU A 218 8.95 41.02 -7.07
CA LEU A 218 9.73 42.19 -7.49
C LEU A 218 8.89 43.14 -8.34
N SER A 219 8.13 42.63 -9.30
CA SER A 219 7.24 43.45 -10.14
C SER A 219 6.13 44.14 -9.32
N GLU A 220 5.59 43.47 -8.31
CA GLU A 220 4.63 44.08 -7.39
C GLU A 220 5.27 45.17 -6.52
N LEU A 221 6.46 44.90 -5.96
CA LEU A 221 7.22 45.87 -5.17
C LEU A 221 7.59 47.10 -5.99
N GLU A 222 7.94 46.93 -7.26
CA GLU A 222 8.28 48.02 -8.18
C GLU A 222 7.10 48.97 -8.38
N LYS A 223 5.91 48.43 -8.68
CA LYS A 223 4.67 49.22 -8.78
C LYS A 223 4.36 49.98 -7.50
N THR A 224 4.47 49.33 -6.34
CA THR A 224 4.22 50.01 -5.06
C THR A 224 5.24 51.11 -4.76
N ALA A 225 6.51 50.91 -5.15
CA ALA A 225 7.56 51.91 -4.96
C ALA A 225 7.36 53.11 -5.89
N GLU A 226 6.91 52.90 -7.12
CA GLU A 226 6.53 53.95 -8.07
C GLU A 226 5.31 54.74 -7.58
N GLU A 227 4.23 54.07 -7.17
CA GLU A 227 3.02 54.71 -6.61
C GLU A 227 3.35 55.58 -5.38
N LEU A 228 4.24 55.10 -4.50
CA LEU A 228 4.69 55.87 -3.34
C LEU A 228 5.56 57.06 -3.72
N ALA A 229 6.35 56.95 -4.80
CA ALA A 229 7.16 58.05 -5.32
C ALA A 229 6.27 59.14 -5.94
N GLU A 230 5.30 58.77 -6.78
CA GLU A 230 4.34 59.70 -7.38
C GLU A 230 3.52 60.43 -6.31
N ARG A 231 3.03 59.70 -5.29
CA ARG A 231 2.31 60.32 -4.16
C ARG A 231 3.20 61.27 -3.37
N ALA A 232 4.47 60.92 -3.14
CA ALA A 232 5.42 61.78 -2.44
C ALA A 232 5.68 63.08 -3.21
N GLU A 233 5.76 63.03 -4.55
CA GLU A 233 5.91 64.22 -5.40
C GLU A 233 4.66 65.11 -5.36
N ALA A 234 3.46 64.52 -5.43
CA ALA A 234 2.20 65.25 -5.37
C ALA A 234 1.96 65.91 -4.00
N SER A 235 2.27 65.21 -2.90
CA SER A 235 2.04 65.71 -1.53
C SER A 235 3.22 66.45 -0.91
N LYS A 236 4.41 66.42 -1.56
CA LYS A 236 5.70 66.91 -1.04
C LYS A 236 6.08 66.31 0.32
N ASP A 237 5.64 65.08 0.60
CA ASP A 237 5.91 64.39 1.86
C ASP A 237 7.18 63.53 1.76
N ILE A 238 8.23 63.99 2.45
CA ILE A 238 9.55 63.32 2.50
C ILE A 238 9.45 61.92 3.12
N SER A 239 8.48 61.66 3.99
CA SER A 239 8.33 60.35 4.66
C SER A 239 7.96 59.23 3.69
N LEU A 240 7.15 59.53 2.67
CA LEU A 240 6.76 58.58 1.61
C LEU A 240 7.93 58.29 0.67
N PHE A 241 8.77 59.30 0.40
CA PHE A 241 9.99 59.14 -0.38
C PHE A 241 11.01 58.21 0.31
N ILE A 242 11.19 58.34 1.63
CA ILE A 242 12.05 57.43 2.41
C ILE A 242 11.52 55.98 2.34
N LYS A 243 10.20 55.80 2.42
CA LYS A 243 9.57 54.47 2.28
C LYS A 243 9.80 53.87 0.90
N SER A 244 9.62 54.65 -0.18
CA SER A 244 9.92 54.21 -1.56
C SER A 244 11.39 53.81 -1.73
N ASN A 245 12.33 54.60 -1.20
CA ASN A 245 13.76 54.26 -1.25
C ASN A 245 14.12 52.99 -0.46
N ASN A 246 13.49 52.75 0.69
CA ASN A 246 13.66 51.50 1.42
C ASN A 246 13.17 50.30 0.62
N LEU A 247 12.01 50.41 -0.07
CA LEU A 247 11.52 49.38 -0.97
C LEU A 247 12.50 49.12 -2.13
N ARG A 248 13.07 50.18 -2.72
CA ARG A 248 14.11 50.06 -3.76
C ARG A 248 15.37 49.36 -3.28
N LYS A 249 15.77 49.58 -2.02
CA LYS A 249 16.89 48.83 -1.42
C LYS A 249 16.56 47.34 -1.31
N THR A 250 15.38 46.99 -0.79
CA THR A 250 14.95 45.58 -0.70
C THR A 250 14.79 44.92 -2.07
N MET A 251 14.40 45.67 -3.11
CA MET A 251 14.35 45.16 -4.48
C MET A 251 15.74 44.81 -5.02
N ARG A 252 16.77 45.61 -4.74
CA ARG A 252 18.16 45.29 -5.13
C ARG A 252 18.63 43.98 -4.50
N GLU A 253 18.38 43.81 -3.20
CA GLU A 253 18.73 42.58 -2.47
C GLU A 253 18.01 41.35 -3.05
N LYS A 254 16.71 41.46 -3.36
CA LYS A 254 15.95 40.38 -4.02
C LYS A 254 16.43 40.11 -5.46
N ASN A 255 16.87 41.14 -6.20
CA ASN A 255 17.40 40.97 -7.55
C ASN A 255 18.73 40.19 -7.55
N ASP A 256 19.59 40.43 -6.56
CA ASP A 256 20.82 39.64 -6.37
C ASP A 256 20.48 38.16 -6.10
N VAL A 257 19.41 37.88 -5.37
CA VAL A 257 18.92 36.50 -5.16
C VAL A 257 18.45 35.87 -6.47
N VAL A 258 17.75 36.61 -7.34
CA VAL A 258 17.31 36.13 -8.66
C VAL A 258 18.51 35.79 -9.55
N LEU A 259 19.54 36.64 -9.59
CA LEU A 259 20.78 36.39 -10.33
C LEU A 259 21.51 35.14 -9.82
N ASN A 260 21.59 34.97 -8.50
CA ASN A 260 22.17 33.78 -7.89
C ASN A 260 21.37 32.50 -8.20
N LEU A 261 20.03 32.58 -8.22
CA LEU A 261 19.18 31.46 -8.63
C LEU A 261 19.37 31.12 -10.12
N GLN A 262 19.53 32.13 -10.98
CA GLN A 262 19.81 31.92 -12.39
C GLN A 262 21.16 31.20 -12.61
N ALA A 263 22.21 31.63 -11.90
CA ALA A 263 23.51 30.97 -11.95
C ALA A 263 23.42 29.49 -11.51
N LYS A 264 22.67 29.20 -10.43
CA LYS A 264 22.42 27.82 -9.98
C LYS A 264 21.64 26.99 -10.99
N ILE A 265 20.61 27.57 -11.63
CA ILE A 265 19.88 26.89 -12.71
C ILE A 265 20.81 26.52 -13.86
N ASP A 266 21.69 27.42 -14.27
CA ASP A 266 22.61 27.17 -15.38
C ASP A 266 23.73 26.19 -15.00
N GLU A 267 24.13 26.13 -13.73
CA GLU A 267 25.03 25.11 -13.21
C GLU A 267 24.38 23.72 -13.18
N GLU A 268 23.15 23.60 -12.65
CA GLU A 268 22.42 22.34 -12.62
C GLU A 268 22.10 21.83 -14.04
N LYS A 269 21.81 22.73 -14.99
CA LYS A 269 21.66 22.37 -16.41
C LYS A 269 22.92 21.82 -17.06
N LYS A 270 24.12 22.17 -16.58
CA LYS A 270 25.38 21.59 -17.09
C LYS A 270 25.59 20.15 -16.63
N LYS A 271 24.86 19.69 -15.61
CA LYS A 271 24.91 18.30 -15.11
C LYS A 271 23.99 17.35 -15.90
N LEU A 272 23.17 17.89 -16.79
CA LEU A 272 22.29 17.18 -17.72
C LEU A 272 23.01 16.79 -19.01
#